data_AF-D4DZT0-F1
#
_entry.id   AF-D4DZT0-F1
#
_cell.length_a   1.000
_cell.length_b   1.000
_cell.length_c   1.000
_cell.angle_alpha   90.00
_cell.angle_beta   90.00
_cell.angle_gamma   90.00
#
_symmetry.space_group_name_H-M   'P 1'
#
loop_
_entity.id
_entity.type
_entity.pdbx_description
1 polymer ?
#
loop_
_entity_poly.entity_id
_entity_poly.type
_entity_poly.pdbx_seq_one_letter_code
_entity_poly.pdbx_strand_id
1 'polypeptide(L)'
;MSNKIGWIDNLRAMACMMVVMIHATTYYVTNPLTVAPSVWDSANLLNSLSRVAVPLFFMISGFLFFGERSANRKHFVRIGCCILFYSIIALIYIAFFTKIGFWPSLRSLLLKPVFYHLWFFMPLW
;
A
#
# COMPACT_ATOMS: atom_id res chain seq x y z
N MET A 1 -32.33 -9.06 -6.73
CA MET A 1 -31.37 -9.51 -5.70
C MET A 1 -29.99 -9.48 -6.35
N SER A 2 -29.10 -8.63 -5.85
CA SER A 2 -27.75 -8.45 -6.40
C SER A 2 -27.08 -9.81 -6.52
N ASN A 3 -26.70 -10.21 -7.74
CA ASN A 3 -25.86 -11.38 -7.97
C ASN A 3 -24.53 -11.10 -7.28
N LYS A 4 -24.45 -11.43 -5.99
CA LYS A 4 -23.21 -11.38 -5.23
C LYS A 4 -22.27 -12.31 -5.97
N ILE A 5 -21.28 -11.71 -6.59
CA ILE A 5 -20.24 -12.40 -7.29
C ILE A 5 -19.43 -13.14 -6.20
N GLY A 6 -19.80 -14.39 -5.90
CA GLY A 6 -19.29 -15.13 -4.75
C GLY A 6 -17.76 -15.27 -4.75
N TRP A 7 -17.14 -15.23 -5.94
CA TRP A 7 -15.68 -15.22 -6.05
C TRP A 7 -15.03 -13.95 -5.48
N ILE A 8 -15.70 -12.79 -5.53
CA ILE A 8 -15.19 -11.53 -4.95
C ILE A 8 -15.23 -11.61 -3.43
N ASP A 9 -16.32 -12.11 -2.86
CA ASP A 9 -16.45 -12.26 -1.41
C ASP A 9 -15.41 -13.25 -0.87
N ASN A 10 -15.15 -14.35 -1.60
CA ASN A 10 -14.07 -15.30 -1.27
C ASN A 10 -12.67 -14.66 -1.36
N LEU A 11 -12.40 -13.84 -2.39
CA LEU A 11 -11.14 -13.11 -2.50
C LEU A 11 -10.95 -12.10 -1.37
N ARG A 12 -12.01 -11.41 -0.95
CA ARG A 12 -11.97 -10.50 0.21
C ARG A 12 -11.69 -11.25 1.50
N ALA A 13 -12.33 -12.41 1.71
CA ALA A 13 -12.08 -13.25 2.87
C ALA A 13 -10.62 -13.74 2.90
N MET A 14 -10.08 -14.17 1.75
CA MET A 14 -8.68 -14.55 1.62
C MET A 14 -7.74 -13.38 1.93
N ALA A 15 -8.01 -12.19 1.37
CA ALA A 15 -7.21 -10.99 1.65
C ALA A 15 -7.27 -10.58 3.12
N CYS A 16 -8.43 -10.68 3.79
CA CYS A 16 -8.57 -10.47 5.23
C CYS A 16 -7.65 -11.41 6.02
N MET A 17 -7.66 -12.71 5.68
CA MET A 17 -6.82 -13.70 6.35
C MET A 17 -5.34 -13.40 6.16
N MET A 18 -4.92 -12.99 4.97
CA MET A 18 -3.54 -12.59 4.71
C MET A 18 -3.14 -11.35 5.55
N VAL A 19 -4.01 -10.36 5.73
CA VAL A 19 -3.73 -9.21 6.63
C VAL A 19 -3.50 -9.68 8.07
N VAL A 20 -4.36 -10.58 8.57
CA VAL A 20 -4.19 -11.17 9.91
C VAL A 20 -2.85 -11.91 10.01
N MET A 21 -2.47 -12.67 8.97
CA MET A 21 -1.19 -13.37 8.92
C MET A 21 0.02 -12.42 8.96
N ILE A 22 -0.02 -11.27 8.28
CA ILE A 22 1.04 -10.25 8.37
C ILE A 22 1.19 -9.78 9.82
N HIS A 23 0.10 -9.41 10.48
CA HIS A 23 0.16 -8.90 11.86
C HIS A 23 0.62 -9.97 12.86
N ALA A 24 0.17 -11.22 12.67
CA ALA A 24 0.58 -12.33 13.52
C ALA A 24 2.07 -12.68 13.36
N THR A 25 2.62 -12.57 12.15
CA THR A 25 4.02 -12.93 11.85
C THR A 25 5.00 -11.78 12.01
N THR A 26 4.54 -10.52 12.01
CA THR A 26 5.41 -9.33 12.12
C THR A 26 6.32 -9.39 13.33
N TYR A 27 5.82 -9.78 14.52
CA TYR A 27 6.65 -9.87 15.73
C TYR A 27 7.83 -10.83 15.57
N TYR A 28 7.58 -12.01 14.98
CA TYR A 28 8.60 -13.04 14.76
C TYR A 28 9.64 -12.58 13.74
N VAL A 29 9.21 -11.87 12.69
CA VAL A 29 10.13 -11.36 11.65
C VAL A 29 11.00 -10.21 12.16
N THR A 30 10.46 -9.32 13.01
CA THR A 30 11.18 -8.14 13.53
C THR A 30 12.10 -8.43 14.71
N ASN A 31 11.97 -9.59 15.36
CA ASN A 31 12.79 -9.99 16.50
C ASN A 31 13.58 -11.30 16.24
N PRO A 32 14.39 -11.39 15.17
CA PRO A 32 15.04 -12.63 14.74
C PRO A 32 15.92 -13.29 15.81
N LEU A 33 16.50 -12.51 16.71
CA LEU A 33 17.38 -13.01 17.77
C LEU A 33 16.64 -13.71 18.92
N THR A 34 15.32 -13.57 18.99
CA THR A 34 14.49 -14.10 20.08
C THR A 34 13.76 -15.40 19.72
N VAL A 35 13.85 -15.83 18.46
CA VAL A 35 13.09 -16.95 17.90
C VAL A 35 14.03 -17.94 17.22
N ALA A 36 13.67 -19.23 17.28
CA ALA A 36 14.45 -20.27 16.63
C ALA A 36 14.52 -20.03 15.10
N PRO A 37 15.65 -20.33 14.43
CA PRO A 37 15.82 -20.07 13.00
C PRO A 37 14.70 -20.65 12.12
N SER A 38 14.26 -21.87 12.40
CA SER A 38 13.17 -22.53 11.68
C SER A 38 11.81 -21.84 11.83
N VAL A 39 11.55 -21.26 13.00
CA VAL A 39 10.34 -20.46 13.28
C VAL A 39 10.42 -19.13 12.54
N TRP A 40 11.60 -18.51 12.52
CA TRP A 40 11.84 -17.28 11.78
C TRP A 40 11.66 -17.48 10.26
N ASP A 41 12.23 -18.56 9.69
CA ASP A 41 12.09 -18.88 8.26
C ASP A 41 10.62 -19.07 7.87
N SER A 42 9.86 -19.81 8.70
CA SER A 42 8.44 -20.04 8.50
C SER A 42 7.63 -18.74 8.61
N ALA A 43 7.90 -17.91 9.62
CA ALA A 43 7.25 -16.62 9.79
C ALA A 43 7.58 -15.66 8.65
N ASN A 44 8.83 -15.65 8.17
CA ASN A 44 9.27 -14.81 7.07
C ASN A 44 8.62 -15.23 5.74
N LEU A 45 8.49 -16.53 5.49
CA LEU A 45 7.78 -17.06 4.32
C LEU A 45 6.29 -16.66 4.36
N LEU A 46 5.61 -16.91 5.48
CA LEU A 46 4.19 -16.57 5.65
C LEU A 46 3.94 -15.07 5.56
N ASN A 47 4.79 -14.26 6.18
CA ASN A 47 4.74 -12.81 6.11
C ASN A 47 4.90 -12.33 4.66
N SER A 48 5.88 -12.85 3.94
CA SER A 48 6.17 -12.47 2.56
C SER A 48 5.02 -12.84 1.60
N LEU A 49 4.49 -14.06 1.72
CA LEU A 49 3.33 -14.52 0.93
C LEU A 49 2.09 -13.67 1.20
N SER A 50 1.91 -13.21 2.45
CA SER A 50 0.72 -12.47 2.85
C SER A 50 0.74 -11.00 2.43
N ARG A 51 1.90 -10.41 2.08
CA ARG A 51 2.02 -8.99 1.68
C ARG A 51 1.19 -8.60 0.46
N VAL A 52 0.77 -9.56 -0.36
CA VAL A 52 -0.13 -9.33 -1.50
C VAL A 52 -1.56 -8.93 -1.08
N ALA A 53 -1.91 -9.08 0.20
CA ALA A 53 -3.25 -8.73 0.73
C ALA A 53 -3.68 -7.29 0.42
N VAL A 54 -2.77 -6.32 0.58
CA VAL A 54 -3.10 -4.89 0.41
C VAL A 54 -3.36 -4.55 -1.06
N PRO A 55 -2.50 -4.94 -2.03
CA PRO A 55 -2.83 -4.84 -3.46
C PRO A 55 -4.14 -5.53 -3.84
N LEU A 56 -4.43 -6.71 -3.29
CA LEU A 56 -5.69 -7.42 -3.55
C LEU A 56 -6.90 -6.59 -3.10
N PHE A 57 -6.88 -6.01 -1.90
CA PHE A 57 -7.96 -5.12 -1.45
C PHE A 57 -8.14 -3.89 -2.34
N PHE A 58 -7.03 -3.31 -2.80
CA PHE A 58 -7.07 -2.17 -3.72
C PHE A 58 -7.69 -2.57 -5.07
N MET A 59 -7.28 -3.69 -5.66
CA MET A 59 -7.81 -4.20 -6.92
C MET A 59 -9.29 -4.57 -6.81
N ILE A 60 -9.72 -5.23 -5.74
CA ILE A 60 -11.13 -5.57 -5.50
C ILE A 60 -11.98 -4.30 -5.34
N SER A 61 -11.48 -3.31 -4.60
CA SER A 61 -12.15 -2.01 -4.45
C SER A 61 -12.29 -1.31 -5.79
N GLY A 62 -11.24 -1.32 -6.62
CA GLY A 62 -11.27 -0.80 -7.99
C GLY A 62 -12.29 -1.55 -8.86
N PHE A 63 -12.25 -2.88 -8.88
CA PHE A 63 -13.17 -3.70 -9.66
C PHE A 63 -14.65 -3.41 -9.33
N LEU A 64 -15.00 -3.35 -8.04
CA LEU A 64 -16.36 -3.03 -7.60
C LEU A 64 -16.77 -1.59 -7.93
N PHE A 65 -15.82 -0.65 -7.95
CA PHE A 65 -16.09 0.77 -8.19
C PHE A 65 -16.19 1.12 -9.68
N PHE A 66 -15.45 0.41 -10.56
CA PHE A 66 -15.40 0.66 -12.00
C PHE A 66 -16.37 -0.19 -12.83
N GLY A 67 -17.14 -1.09 -12.21
CA GLY A 67 -17.98 -2.08 -12.89
C GLY A 67 -19.12 -1.57 -13.78
N GLU A 68 -19.53 -0.30 -13.72
CA GLU A 68 -20.58 0.25 -14.60
C GLU A 68 -20.43 1.73 -15.00
N ARG A 69 -19.38 2.44 -14.53
CA ARG A 69 -19.20 3.87 -14.83
C ARG A 69 -17.80 4.14 -15.35
N SER A 70 -17.74 4.55 -16.61
CA SER A 70 -16.58 5.21 -17.24
C SER A 70 -15.92 6.17 -16.26
N ALA A 71 -14.60 6.03 -16.09
CA ALA A 71 -13.77 6.87 -15.23
C ALA A 71 -14.00 8.35 -15.56
N ASN A 72 -14.81 9.04 -14.76
CA ASN A 72 -15.10 10.45 -14.99
C ASN A 72 -13.85 11.28 -14.64
N ARG A 73 -13.45 12.22 -15.50
CA ARG A 73 -12.25 13.08 -15.31
C ARG A 73 -12.15 13.69 -13.91
N LYS A 74 -13.29 13.97 -13.27
CA LYS A 74 -13.37 14.52 -11.90
C LYS A 74 -12.72 13.62 -10.83
N HIS A 75 -12.76 12.30 -11.01
CA HIS A 75 -12.14 11.35 -10.08
C HIS A 75 -10.61 11.39 -10.18
N PHE A 76 -10.10 11.47 -11.41
CA PHE A 76 -8.67 11.60 -11.68
C PHE A 76 -8.12 12.93 -11.16
N VAL A 77 -8.88 14.02 -11.31
CA VAL A 77 -8.54 15.33 -10.74
C VAL A 77 -8.51 15.27 -9.21
N ARG A 78 -9.49 14.63 -8.55
CA ARG A 78 -9.49 14.49 -7.09
C ARG A 78 -8.27 13.71 -6.59
N ILE A 79 -7.94 12.61 -7.27
CA ILE A 79 -6.76 11.80 -6.97
C ILE A 79 -5.48 12.63 -7.16
N GLY A 80 -5.34 13.31 -8.31
CA GLY A 80 -4.20 14.19 -8.59
C GLY A 80 -4.07 15.34 -7.59
N CYS A 81 -5.18 15.95 -7.18
CA CYS A 81 -5.20 16.99 -6.15
C CYS A 81 -4.76 16.46 -4.78
N CYS A 82 -5.19 15.26 -4.38
CA CYS A 82 -4.72 14.64 -3.14
C CYS A 82 -3.20 14.36 -3.20
N ILE A 83 -2.69 13.81 -4.30
CA ILE A 83 -1.26 13.55 -4.47
C ILE A 83 -0.46 14.86 -4.41
N LEU A 84 -0.90 15.89 -5.13
CA LEU A 84 -0.25 17.20 -5.14
C LEU A 84 -0.25 17.82 -3.74
N PHE A 85 -1.38 17.78 -3.04
CA PHE A 85 -1.49 18.31 -1.69
C PHE A 85 -0.52 17.65 -0.71
N TYR A 86 -0.47 16.31 -0.69
CA TYR A 86 0.47 15.58 0.18
C TYR A 86 1.94 15.78 -0.25
N SER A 87 2.20 15.93 -1.55
CA SER A 87 3.55 16.22 -2.07
C SER A 87 4.04 17.61 -1.65
N ILE A 88 3.16 18.61 -1.64
CA ILE A 88 3.48 19.97 -1.19
C ILE A 88 3.76 19.97 0.32
N ILE A 89 2.92 19.32 1.12
CA ILE A 89 3.15 19.20 2.58
C ILE A 89 4.49 18.50 2.86
N ALA A 90 4.81 17.44 2.12
CA ALA A 90 6.09 16.76 2.24
C ALA A 90 7.27 17.66 1.88
N LEU A 91 7.18 18.45 0.79
CA LEU A 91 8.22 19.42 0.42
C LEU A 91 8.42 20.49 1.50
N ILE A 92 7.32 21.01 2.07
CA ILE A 92 7.37 21.96 3.19
C ILE A 92 8.06 21.31 4.38
N TYR A 93 7.63 20.12 4.79
CA TYR A 93 8.23 19.39 5.90
C TYR A 93 9.75 19.20 5.68
N ILE A 94 10.16 18.75 4.49
CA ILE A 94 11.57 18.55 4.17
C ILE A 94 12.34 19.87 4.18
N ALA A 95 11.79 20.95 3.62
CA ALA A 95 12.43 22.26 3.56
C ALA A 95 12.62 22.90 4.94
N PHE A 96 11.68 22.70 5.87
CA PHE A 96 11.74 23.27 7.22
C PHE A 96 12.53 22.39 8.21
N PHE A 97 12.45 21.06 8.10
CA PHE A 97 13.03 20.13 9.09
C PHE A 97 14.28 19.38 8.63
N THR A 98 14.69 19.51 7.36
CA THR A 98 15.89 18.83 6.83
C THR A 98 16.80 19.84 6.12
N LYS A 99 18.09 19.86 6.47
CA LYS A 99 19.11 20.67 5.76
C LYS A 99 19.50 20.09 4.39
N ILE A 100 18.56 19.46 3.69
CA ILE A 100 18.76 18.88 2.36
C ILE A 100 18.22 19.91 1.37
N GLY A 101 19.10 20.47 0.53
CA GLY A 101 18.73 21.51 -0.44
C GLY A 101 17.54 21.11 -1.34
N PHE A 102 16.87 22.10 -1.92
CA PHE A 102 15.65 21.92 -2.72
C PHE A 102 15.78 20.87 -3.85
N TRP A 103 16.91 20.86 -4.56
CA TRP A 103 17.16 19.98 -5.71
C TRP A 103 17.32 18.49 -5.35
N PRO A 104 18.14 18.11 -4.35
CA PRO A 104 18.17 16.73 -3.86
C PRO A 104 16.85 16.28 -3.20
N SER A 105 16.09 17.19 -2.60
CA SER A 105 14.77 16.88 -2.02
C SER A 105 13.71 16.57 -3.09
N LEU A 106 13.71 17.30 -4.21
CA LEU A 106 12.81 17.04 -5.34
C LEU A 106 13.13 15.70 -6.02
N ARG A 107 14.42 15.37 -6.21
CA ARG A 107 14.84 14.04 -6.68
C ARG A 107 14.45 12.93 -5.71
N SER A 108 14.57 13.17 -4.41
CA SER A 108 14.19 12.19 -3.39
C SER A 108 12.69 11.93 -3.37
N LEU A 109 11.87 12.93 -3.70
CA LEU A 109 10.42 12.81 -3.87
C LEU A 109 10.01 11.94 -5.06
N LEU A 110 10.77 12.04 -6.16
CA LEU A 110 10.53 11.30 -7.40
C LEU A 110 11.11 9.87 -7.37
N LEU A 111 12.22 9.66 -6.66
CA LEU A 111 12.96 8.39 -6.66
C LEU A 111 12.73 7.53 -5.42
N LYS A 112 12.39 8.14 -4.27
CA LYS A 112 12.05 7.42 -3.05
C LYS A 112 10.60 7.76 -2.69
N PRO A 113 9.73 6.76 -2.42
CA PRO A 113 8.40 7.07 -1.92
C PRO A 113 8.57 7.79 -0.58
N VAL A 114 8.19 9.07 -0.55
CA VAL A 114 8.23 9.94 0.64
C VAL A 114 7.51 9.31 1.83
N PHE A 115 6.51 8.47 1.55
CA PHE A 115 5.82 7.68 2.56
C PHE A 115 5.82 6.21 2.15
N TYR A 116 6.32 5.35 3.04
CA TYR A 116 6.18 3.90 2.94
C TYR A 116 4.71 3.46 2.77
N HIS A 117 3.76 4.28 3.19
CA HIS A 117 2.33 4.02 3.08
C HIS A 117 1.70 4.36 1.71
N LEU A 118 2.40 5.04 0.79
CA LEU A 118 1.86 5.41 -0.54
C LEU A 118 2.30 4.44 -1.66
N TRP A 119 2.84 3.27 -1.30
CA TRP A 119 3.35 2.29 -2.27
C TRP A 119 2.33 1.83 -3.33
N PHE A 120 1.02 1.93 -3.05
CA PHE A 120 -0.04 1.60 -4.00
C PHE A 120 -0.21 2.60 -5.16
N PHE A 121 0.49 3.75 -5.16
CA PHE A 121 0.51 4.68 -6.30
C PHE A 121 1.58 4.39 -7.36
N MET A 122 2.50 3.44 -7.11
CA MET A 122 3.49 2.99 -8.09
C MET A 122 2.93 2.46 -9.43
N PRO A 123 1.70 1.92 -9.56
CA PRO A 123 1.18 1.45 -10.86
C PRO A 123 0.70 2.57 -11.79
N LEU A 124 0.81 3.84 -11.39
CA LEU A 124 0.38 5.01 -12.19
C LEU A 124 1.55 5.79 -12.80
N TRP A 125 2.77 5.22 -12.76
CA TRP A 125 3.92 5.62 -13.57
C TRP A 125 4.21 4.55 -14.63
#